data_AF-A0A1H8LTX1-F1
#
_entry.id   AF-A0A1H8LTX1-F1
#
_cell.length_a   1.000
_cell.length_b   1.000
_cell.length_c   1.000
_cell.angle_alpha   90.00
_cell.angle_beta   90.00
_cell.angle_gamma   90.00
#
_symmetry.space_group_name_H-M   'P 1'
#
loop_
_entity.id
_entity.type
_entity.pdbx_description
1 polymer ?
#
loop_
_entity_poly.entity_id
_entity_poly.type
_entity_poly.pdbx_seq_one_letter_code
_entity_poly.pdbx_strand_id
1 'polypeptide(L)' 'MQTETEFTIELHDITFWVTGHELQGMQVYHIRFSDDRPPLVIYEALGGKKTFWTSVPEGRQVEAEFFGARIAAYLTTR' A
#
# COMPACT_ATOMS: atom_id res chain seq x y z
N MET A 1 7.40 18.94 -6.45
CA MET A 1 8.48 18.05 -5.95
C MET A 1 7.77 16.74 -5.67
N GLN A 2 8.05 15.67 -6.41
CA GLN A 2 7.43 14.37 -6.14
C GLN A 2 8.04 13.83 -4.85
N THR A 3 7.23 13.67 -3.80
CA THR A 3 7.69 13.14 -2.52
C THR A 3 7.62 11.61 -2.60
N GLU A 4 8.72 10.98 -2.98
CA GLU A 4 8.83 9.53 -2.92
C GLU A 4 9.18 9.12 -1.48
N THR A 5 8.33 8.28 -0.87
CA THR A 5 8.58 7.74 0.47
C THR A 5 8.88 6.26 0.36
N GLU A 6 10.04 5.85 0.84
CA GLU A 6 10.45 4.44 0.83
C GLU A 6 10.62 3.93 2.26
N PHE A 7 10.02 2.79 2.55
CA PHE A 7 10.16 2.12 3.85
C PHE A 7 9.91 0.63 3.73
N THR A 8 10.35 -0.09 4.76
CA THR A 8 10.20 -1.54 4.87
C THR A 8 9.32 -1.86 6.07
N ILE A 9 8.42 -2.82 5.91
CA ILE A 9 7.64 -3.41 7.01
C ILE A 9 7.98 -4.89 7.09
N GLU A 10 8.35 -5.33 8.28
CA GLU A 10 8.60 -6.73 8.61
C GLU A 10 7.40 -7.28 9.40
N LEU A 11 6.84 -8.37 8.92
CA LEU A 11 5.89 -9.22 9.64
C LEU A 11 6.55 -10.58 9.86
N HIS A 12 6.10 -11.30 10.89
CA HIS A 12 6.62 -12.61 11.31
C HIS A 12 7.32 -13.43 10.21
N ASP A 13 6.60 -13.77 9.14
CA ASP A 13 7.13 -14.62 8.07
C ASP A 13 7.30 -13.89 6.72
N ILE A 14 7.10 -12.58 6.69
CA ILE A 14 7.16 -11.82 5.43
C ILE A 14 7.66 -10.39 5.62
N THR A 15 8.62 -10.01 4.80
CA THR A 15 9.07 -8.62 4.65
C THR A 15 8.48 -8.04 3.38
N PHE A 16 8.05 -6.79 3.43
CA PHE A 16 7.64 -6.07 2.24
C PHE A 16 8.18 -4.65 2.20
N TRP A 17 8.61 -4.26 1.01
CA TRP A 17 9.14 -2.94 0.71
C TRP A 17 8.06 -2.11 0.05
N VAL A 18 7.87 -0.89 0.56
CA VAL A 18 6.83 0.04 0.12
C VAL A 18 7.49 1.27 -0.47
N THR A 19 7.11 1.59 -1.70
CA THR A 19 7.44 2.86 -2.36
C THR A 19 6.15 3.64 -2.56
N GLY A 20 6.04 4.79 -1.91
CA GLY A 20 4.93 5.72 -2.03
C GLY A 20 5.18 6.74 -3.14
N HIS A 21 4.20 6.95 -4.00
CA HIS A 21 4.20 7.95 -5.07
C HIS A 21 2.93 8.80 -5.01
N GLU A 22 3.05 10.08 -5.36
CA GLU A 22 1.89 10.95 -5.57
C GLU A 22 1.51 10.99 -7.05
N LEU A 23 0.28 10.58 -7.37
CA LEU A 23 -0.27 10.56 -8.72
C LEU A 23 -1.58 11.34 -8.74
N GLN A 24 -1.61 12.49 -9.43
CA GLN A 24 -2.79 13.36 -9.53
C GLN A 24 -3.42 13.73 -8.17
N GLY A 25 -2.59 13.93 -7.14
CA GLY A 25 -3.04 14.24 -5.78
C GLY A 25 -3.52 13.03 -4.97
N MET A 26 -3.40 11.81 -5.52
CA MET A 26 -3.66 10.56 -4.81
C MET A 26 -2.34 9.91 -4.41
N GLN A 27 -2.27 9.45 -3.16
CA GLN A 27 -1.14 8.68 -2.69
C GLN A 27 -1.30 7.22 -3.11
N VAL A 28 -0.32 6.72 -3.84
CA VAL A 28 -0.27 5.34 -4.35
C VAL A 28 0.95 4.66 -3.78
N TYR A 29 0.81 3.39 -3.41
CA TYR A 29 1.88 2.59 -2.83
C TYR A 29 2.14 1.37 -3.69
N HIS A 30 3.38 1.24 -4.15
CA HIS A 30 3.88 0.03 -4.79
C HIS A 30 4.56 -0.85 -3.74
N ILE A 31 4.11 -2.10 -3.65
CA ILE A 31 4.53 -3.05 -2.63
C ILE A 31 5.24 -4.21 -3.31
N ARG A 32 6.48 -4.46 -2.90
CA ARG A 32 7.25 -5.66 -3.25
C ARG A 32 7.33 -6.58 -2.05
N PHE A 33 7.22 -7.88 -2.28
CA PHE A 33 7.22 -8.89 -1.23
C PHE A 33 8.49 -9.73 -1.27
N SER A 34 8.91 -10.23 -0.11
CA SER A 34 10.09 -11.11 0.03
C SER A 34 9.83 -12.56 -0.39
N ASP A 35 8.58 -12.94 -0.64
CA ASP A 35 8.13 -14.29 -1.00
C ASP A 35 7.96 -14.47 -2.52
N ASP A 36 8.53 -13.57 -3.32
CA ASP A 36 8.51 -13.56 -4.79
C ASP A 36 7.12 -13.50 -5.45
N ARG A 37 6.04 -13.26 -4.68
CA ARG A 37 4.71 -13.10 -5.29
C ARG A 37 4.61 -11.78 -6.08
N PRO A 38 3.65 -11.67 -7.01
CA PRO A 38 3.50 -10.47 -7.83
C PRO A 38 3.38 -9.20 -6.98
N PRO A 39 4.08 -8.11 -7.36
CA PRO A 39 3.96 -6.83 -6.69
C PRO A 39 2.51 -6.35 -6.63
N LEU A 40 2.19 -5.58 -5.60
CA LEU A 40 0.85 -5.05 -5.38
C LEU A 40 0.92 -3.53 -5.39
N VAL A 41 0.18 -2.90 -6.30
CA VAL A 41 -0.03 -1.45 -6.27
C VAL A 41 -1.36 -1.20 -5.59
N ILE A 42 -1.37 -0.37 -4.55
CA ILE A 42 -2.58 -0.01 -3.82
C ILE A 42 -2.73 1.50 -3.65
N TYR A 43 -3.97 1.94 -3.44
CA TYR A 43 -4.29 3.30 -3.06
C TYR A 43 -5.56 3.31 -2.21
N GLU A 44 -5.77 4.40 -1.48
CA GLU A 44 -7.00 4.61 -0.71
C GLU A 44 -8.07 5.22 -1.62
N ALA A 45 -9.20 4.54 -1.76
CA ALA A 45 -10.35 4.96 -2.56
C ALA A 45 -11.52 5.38 -1.67
N LEU A 46 -12.40 6.24 -2.19
CA LEU A 46 -13.63 6.65 -1.53
C LEU A 46 -14.79 5.72 -1.94
N GLY A 47 -15.31 4.94 -0.98
CA GLY A 47 -16.48 4.08 -1.11
C GLY A 47 -17.67 4.67 -0.36
N GLY A 48 -18.41 5.57 -1.00
CA GLY A 48 -19.53 6.25 -0.36
C GLY A 48 -19.08 7.15 0.80
N LYS A 49 -19.37 6.75 2.05
CA LYS A 49 -19.00 7.52 3.26
C LYS A 49 -17.70 7.05 3.93
N LYS A 50 -17.05 6.01 3.41
CA LYS A 50 -15.85 5.42 4.02
C LYS A 50 -14.74 5.32 2.98
N THR A 51 -13.50 5.43 3.45
CA THR A 51 -12.34 5.06 2.65
C THR A 51 -12.11 3.55 2.73
N PHE A 52 -11.49 3.00 1.70
CA PHE A 52 -11.11 1.59 1.62
C PHE A 52 -9.86 1.44 0.74
N TRP A 53 -9.09 0.38 0.94
CA TRP A 53 -7.85 0.16 0.18
C TRP A 53 -8.12 -0.74 -1.00
N THR A 54 -7.73 -0.33 -2.20
CA THR A 54 -7.95 -1.13 -3.42
C THR A 54 -6.65 -1.32 -4.21
N SER A 55 -6.63 -2.31 -5.11
CA SER A 55 -5.47 -2.70 -5.90
C SER A 55 -5.57 -2.29 -7.36
N VAL A 56 -4.42 -2.08 -8.00
CA VAL A 56 -4.28 -1.95 -9.46
C VAL A 56 -3.27 -2.99 -9.97
N PRO A 57 -3.65 -3.90 -10.89
CA PRO A 57 -5.01 -4.15 -11.37
C PRO A 57 -5.94 -4.71 -10.29
N GLU A 58 -7.24 -4.69 -10.58
CA GLU A 58 -8.30 -5.18 -9.70
C GLU A 58 -8.18 -6.70 -9.45
N GLY A 59 -8.82 -7.19 -8.38
CA GLY A 59 -8.87 -8.62 -8.03
C GLY A 59 -8.03 -9.04 -6.81
N ARG A 60 -7.27 -8.10 -6.22
CA ARG A 60 -6.46 -8.33 -5.00
C ARG A 60 -6.98 -7.53 -3.80
N GLN A 61 -8.29 -7.31 -3.71
CA GLN A 61 -8.94 -6.48 -2.69
C GLN A 61 -8.59 -6.91 -1.25
N VAL A 62 -8.62 -8.21 -0.96
CA VAL A 62 -8.28 -8.73 0.38
C VAL A 62 -6.84 -8.40 0.76
N GLU A 63 -5.91 -8.52 -0.19
CA GLU A 63 -4.52 -8.13 0.03
C GLU A 63 -4.38 -6.61 0.16
N ALA A 64 -5.09 -5.83 -0.66
CA ALA A 64 -5.05 -4.37 -0.61
C ALA A 64 -5.49 -3.84 0.75
N GLU A 65 -6.61 -4.32 1.29
CA GLU A 65 -7.08 -4.00 2.64
C GLU A 65 -6.05 -4.38 3.70
N PHE A 66 -5.49 -5.58 3.60
CA PHE A 66 -4.54 -6.10 4.58
C PHE A 66 -3.23 -5.29 4.62
N PHE A 67 -2.62 -5.01 3.46
CA PHE A 67 -1.36 -4.28 3.40
C PHE A 67 -1.56 -2.77 3.55
N GLY A 68 -2.66 -2.24 3.03
CA GLY A 68 -3.04 -0.83 3.18
C GLY A 68 -3.21 -0.42 4.63
N ALA A 69 -3.92 -1.22 5.43
CA ALA A 69 -4.07 -0.97 6.86
C ALA A 69 -2.72 -0.93 7.60
N ARG A 70 -1.75 -1.75 7.19
CA ARG A 70 -0.39 -1.77 7.79
C ARG A 70 0.43 -0.56 7.39
N ILE A 71 0.34 -0.15 6.14
CA ILE A 71 0.96 1.09 5.64
C ILE A 71 0.40 2.29 6.42
N ALA A 72 -0.93 2.39 6.57
CA ALA A 72 -1.56 3.46 7.35
C ALA A 72 -1.09 3.48 8.81
N ALA A 73 -1.04 2.30 9.45
CA ALA A 73 -0.55 2.17 10.81
C ALA A 73 0.93 2.59 10.95
N TYR A 74 1.77 2.20 9.99
CA TYR A 74 3.19 2.58 9.96
C TYR A 74 3.36 4.10 9.85
N LEU A 75 2.61 4.73 8.93
CA LEU A 75 2.69 6.18 8.69
C LEU A 75 2.12 7.01 9.85
N THR A 76 1.13 6.49 10.58
CA THR A 76 0.54 7.18 11.74
C THR A 76 1.44 7.12 12.98
N THR A 77 2.32 6.11 13.08
CA THR A 77 3.20 5.91 14.24
C THR A 77 4.46 6.78 14.20
N ARG A 78 4.68 7.52 13.10
CA ARG A 78 5.86 8.36 12.87
C ARG A 78 5.55 9.84 13.00
#